data_AF-A0A1M5T5J1-F1
#
_entry.id   AF-A0A1M5T5J1-F1
#
_cell.length_a   1.000
_cell.length_b   1.000
_cell.length_c   1.000
_cell.angle_alpha   90.00
_cell.angle_beta   90.00
_cell.angle_gamma   90.00
#
_symmetry.space_group_name_H-M   'P 1'
#
loop_
_entity.id
_entity.type
_entity.pdbx_description
1 polymer ?
#
loop_
_entity_poly.entity_id
_entity_poly.type
_entity_poly.pdbx_seq_one_letter_code
_entity_poly.pdbx_strand_id
1 'polypeptide(L)'
;MALKRYRRLGGDSGVVAYAVGDDSIDVQFVDGTVYTYSYASTGRARVEQMKQLAQSGQGLATYISQHVGSDYASSRPPGKLTRKQQPRS
;
A
#
# COMPACT_ATOMS: atom_id res chain seq x y z
N MET A 1 -14.69 1.66 -0.84
CA MET A 1 -13.61 2.63 -1.17
C MET A 1 -13.16 2.38 -2.60
N ALA A 2 -12.99 3.44 -3.41
CA ALA A 2 -12.57 3.33 -4.81
C ALA A 2 -11.05 3.51 -4.94
N LEU A 3 -10.38 2.60 -5.64
CA LEU A 3 -8.94 2.67 -5.91
C LEU A 3 -8.65 3.82 -6.88
N LYS A 4 -7.77 4.74 -6.50
CA LYS A 4 -7.31 5.83 -7.37
C LYS A 4 -6.17 5.29 -8.23
N ARG A 5 -6.34 5.35 -9.56
CA ARG A 5 -5.28 4.94 -10.49
C ARG A 5 -4.06 5.83 -10.28
N TYR A 6 -2.91 5.18 -10.14
CA TYR A 6 -1.64 5.89 -10.08
C TYR A 6 -1.38 6.50 -11.45
N ARG A 7 -1.29 7.83 -11.52
CA ARG A 7 -1.10 8.54 -12.79
C ARG A 7 0.36 8.39 -13.19
N ARG A 8 0.63 7.39 -14.03
CA ARG A 8 1.94 7.02 -14.58
C ARG A 8 2.52 8.22 -15.36
N LEU A 9 3.31 9.06 -14.69
CA LEU A 9 3.95 10.26 -15.29
C LEU A 9 5.42 10.03 -15.69
N GLY A 10 6.02 8.88 -15.36
CA GLY A 10 7.33 8.53 -15.88
C GLY A 10 7.93 7.35 -15.12
N GLY A 11 8.30 6.29 -15.85
CA GLY A 11 9.27 5.26 -15.46
C GLY A 11 9.03 4.48 -14.16
N ASP A 12 8.80 3.18 -14.27
CA ASP A 12 9.15 2.16 -13.27
C ASP A 12 8.74 2.33 -11.79
N SER A 13 7.76 3.17 -11.47
CA SER A 13 7.12 3.10 -10.16
C SER A 13 6.34 1.78 -10.10
N GLY A 14 6.83 0.79 -9.36
CA GLY A 14 6.21 -0.53 -9.19
C GLY A 14 4.78 -0.53 -8.59
N VAL A 15 4.17 0.65 -8.40
CA VAL A 15 2.80 0.86 -7.90
C VAL A 15 1.87 1.24 -9.06
N VAL A 16 0.75 0.51 -9.15
CA VAL A 16 -0.29 0.67 -10.19
C VAL A 16 -1.48 1.49 -9.68
N ALA A 17 -1.87 1.31 -8.42
CA ALA A 17 -2.98 2.00 -7.80
C ALA A 17 -2.78 2.10 -6.30
N TYR A 18 -3.52 3.01 -5.67
CA TYR A 18 -3.58 3.12 -4.22
C TYR A 18 -4.97 3.53 -3.77
N ALA A 19 -5.30 3.19 -2.53
CA ALA A 19 -6.45 3.73 -1.83
C ALA A 19 -5.99 4.25 -0.46
N VAL A 20 -6.31 5.50 -0.18
CA VAL A 20 -6.10 6.10 1.13
C VAL A 20 -7.35 5.82 1.97
N GLY A 21 -7.17 5.14 3.10
CA GLY A 21 -8.15 5.05 4.17
C GLY A 21 -7.81 6.03 5.30
N ASP A 22 -8.67 6.09 6.31
CA ASP A 22 -8.47 6.93 7.50
C ASP A 22 -7.17 6.53 8.22
N ASP A 23 -7.05 5.26 8.62
CA ASP A 23 -5.90 4.75 9.40
C ASP A 23 -4.96 3.83 8.59
N SER A 24 -5.20 3.69 7.30
CA SER A 24 -4.47 2.77 6.43
C SER A 24 -4.29 3.30 5.01
N ILE A 25 -3.38 2.68 4.28
CA ILE A 25 -3.22 2.86 2.84
C ILE A 25 -3.08 1.50 2.18
N ASP A 26 -3.92 1.25 1.17
CA ASP A 26 -3.82 0.09 0.30
C ASP A 26 -2.99 0.48 -0.93
N VAL A 27 -1.97 -0.30 -1.23
CA VAL A 27 -1.07 -0.07 -2.36
C VAL A 27 -1.08 -1.29 -3.26
N GLN A 28 -1.51 -1.11 -4.50
CA GLN A 28 -1.47 -2.15 -5.52
C GLN A 28 -0.18 -2.05 -6.32
N PHE A 29 0.60 -3.12 -6.33
CA PHE A 29 1.82 -3.21 -7.13
C PHE A 29 1.55 -3.74 -8.54
N VAL A 30 2.57 -3.67 -9.40
CA VAL A 30 2.54 -4.18 -10.78
C VAL A 30 2.24 -5.68 -10.87
N ASP A 31 2.63 -6.45 -9.85
CA ASP A 31 2.27 -7.87 -9.69
C ASP A 31 0.77 -8.10 -9.44
N GLY A 32 -0.02 -7.03 -9.30
CA GLY A 32 -1.46 -7.07 -9.05
C GLY A 32 -1.83 -7.30 -7.58
N THR A 33 -0.86 -7.61 -6.72
CA THR A 33 -1.05 -7.77 -5.27
C THR A 33 -1.26 -6.41 -4.61
N VAL A 34 -2.26 -6.34 -3.73
CA VAL A 34 -2.58 -5.16 -2.92
C VAL A 34 -2.03 -5.37 -1.52
N TYR A 35 -1.20 -4.46 -1.03
CA TYR A 35 -0.68 -4.47 0.34
C TYR A 35 -1.35 -3.39 1.15
N THR A 36 -1.93 -3.78 2.27
CA THR A 36 -2.56 -2.88 3.24
C THR A 36 -1.54 -2.52 4.31
N TYR A 37 -1.24 -1.23 4.42
CA TYR A 37 -0.39 -0.67 5.48
C TYR A 37 -1.26 0.09 6.46
N SER A 38 -1.25 -0.28 7.74
CA SER A 38 -2.05 0.34 8.79
C SER A 38 -1.17 1.06 9.80
N TYR A 39 -1.74 2.00 10.55
CA TYR A 39 -1.02 2.66 11.65
C TYR A 39 -0.51 1.66 12.70
N ALA A 40 -1.24 0.56 12.92
CA ALA A 40 -0.89 -0.44 13.92
C ALA A 40 0.32 -1.31 13.51
N SER A 41 0.40 -1.70 12.24
CA SER A 41 1.53 -2.50 11.74
C SER A 41 2.71 -1.64 11.32
N THR A 42 2.46 -0.62 10.50
CA THR A 42 3.54 0.14 9.84
C THR A 42 3.93 1.41 10.61
N GLY A 43 3.03 1.90 11.46
CA GLY A 43 3.21 3.14 12.22
C GLY A 43 2.63 4.36 11.49
N ARG A 44 1.97 5.22 12.26
CA ARG A 44 1.28 6.43 11.75
C ARG A 44 2.18 7.32 10.89
N ALA A 45 3.40 7.62 11.35
CA ALA A 45 4.32 8.48 10.62
C ALA A 45 4.66 7.93 9.22
N ARG A 46 4.89 6.62 9.11
CA ARG A 46 5.20 5.97 7.83
C ARG A 46 3.99 5.96 6.90
N VAL A 47 2.81 5.66 7.43
CA VAL A 47 1.57 5.65 6.63
C VAL A 47 1.21 7.04 6.11
N GLU A 48 1.36 8.09 6.93
CA GLU A 48 1.14 9.46 6.48
C GLU A 48 2.13 9.86 5.37
N GLN A 49 3.41 9.49 5.50
CA GLN A 49 4.40 9.71 4.43
C GLN A 49 4.04 8.94 3.15
N MET A 50 3.58 7.70 3.26
CA MET A 50 3.10 6.92 2.12
C MET A 50 1.91 7.59 1.43
N LYS A 51 0.95 8.14 2.19
CA LYS A 51 -0.18 8.90 1.62
C LYS A 51 0.27 10.12 0.83
N GLN A 52 1.29 10.85 1.31
CA GLN A 52 1.85 12.01 0.61
C GLN A 52 2.56 11.61 -0.70
N LEU A 53 3.40 10.57 -0.65
CA LEU A 53 4.09 10.03 -1.83
C LEU A 53 3.11 9.49 -2.87
N ALA A 54 2.05 8.82 -2.41
CA ALA A 54 1.00 8.30 -3.27
C ALA A 54 0.25 9.41 -4.02
N GLN A 55 -0.02 10.53 -3.35
CA GLN A 55 -0.63 11.72 -3.95
C GLN A 55 0.31 12.43 -4.93
N SER A 56 1.60 12.50 -4.59
CA SER A 56 2.65 13.07 -5.44
C SER A 56 2.87 12.24 -6.71
N GLY A 57 2.61 10.93 -6.66
CA GLY A 57 2.74 10.05 -7.81
C GLY A 57 4.18 9.65 -8.12
N GLN A 58 5.12 9.84 -7.19
CA GLN A 58 6.54 9.48 -7.35
C GLN A 58 7.15 8.97 -6.03
N GLY A 59 8.02 7.95 -6.12
CA GLY A 59 8.87 7.52 -5.00
C GLY A 59 8.23 6.61 -3.94
N LEU A 60 6.93 6.27 -4.06
CA LEU A 60 6.23 5.42 -3.09
C LEU A 60 6.84 4.02 -2.97
N ALA A 61 7.14 3.36 -4.11
CA ALA A 61 7.72 2.01 -4.12
C ALA A 61 9.10 1.97 -3.42
N THR A 62 9.93 2.96 -3.71
CA THR A 62 11.26 3.12 -3.11
C THR A 62 11.18 3.34 -1.61
N TYR A 63 10.28 4.22 -1.15
CA TYR A 63 10.07 4.48 0.27
C TYR A 63 9.61 3.23 1.02
N ILE A 64 8.65 2.49 0.45
CA ILE A 64 8.16 1.24 1.04
C ILE A 64 9.33 0.24 1.17
N SER A 65 10.11 0.04 0.12
CA SER A 65 11.25 -0.89 0.16
C SER A 65 12.32 -0.50 1.20
N GLN A 66 12.60 0.80 1.36
CA GLN A 66 13.63 1.30 2.27
C GLN A 66 13.19 1.42 3.73
N HIS A 67 11.94 1.83 3.99
CA HIS A 67 11.47 2.20 5.33
C HIS A 67 10.42 1.25 5.93
N VAL A 68 9.74 0.47 5.09
CA VAL A 68 8.64 -0.42 5.51
C VAL A 68 9.01 -1.89 5.32
N GLY A 69 9.58 -2.27 4.18
CA GLY A 69 9.92 -3.65 3.86
C GLY A 69 8.72 -4.58 4.01
N SER A 70 8.76 -5.43 5.03
CA SER A 70 7.78 -6.48 5.34
C SER A 70 6.70 -6.05 6.33
N ASP A 71 6.73 -4.83 6.87
CA ASP A 71 5.79 -4.32 7.87
C ASP A 71 4.46 -3.88 7.25
N TYR A 72 3.75 -4.84 6.64
CA TYR A 72 2.39 -4.68 6.14
C TYR A 72 1.38 -5.42 7.02
N ALA A 73 0.15 -4.89 7.10
CA ALA A 73 -0.92 -5.50 7.89
C ALA A 73 -1.52 -6.72 7.19
N SER A 74 -1.67 -6.66 5.86
CA SER A 74 -2.20 -7.74 5.05
C SER A 74 -1.77 -7.58 3.59
N SER A 75 -1.64 -8.69 2.88
CA SER A 75 -1.44 -8.71 1.42
C SER A 75 -2.57 -9.48 0.76
N ARG A 76 -3.09 -8.93 -0.34
CA ARG A 76 -4.22 -9.44 -1.10
C ARG A 76 -3.80 -9.65 -2.56
N PRO A 77 -3.51 -10.89 -2.97
CA PRO A 77 -3.13 -11.19 -4.35
C PRO A 77 -4.32 -11.05 -5.32
N PRO A 78 -4.06 -10.83 -6.62
CA PRO A 78 -5.11 -10.76 -7.62
C PRO A 78 -5.75 -12.16 -7.77
N GLY A 79 -7.05 -12.26 -7.48
CA GLY A 79 -7.84 -13.48 -7.75
C GLY A 79 -7.98 -14.51 -6.62
N LYS A 80 -7.46 -14.28 -5.40
CA LYS A 80 -7.83 -15.12 -4.24
C LYS A 80 -8.78 -14.42 -3.29
N LEU A 81 -10.02 -14.88 -3.28
CA LEU A 81 -10.98 -14.69 -2.20
C LEU A 81 -10.54 -15.56 -0.99
N THR A 82 -9.41 -15.25 -0.36
CA THR A 82 -9.01 -15.98 0.86
C THR A 82 -9.64 -15.32 2.07
N ARG A 83 -10.73 -15.95 2.52
CA ARG A 83 -11.18 -15.92 3.92
C ARG A 83 -9.99 -16.31 4.83
N LYS A 84 -9.96 -15.78 6.05
CA LYS A 84 -8.97 -15.94 7.16
C LYS A 84 -7.83 -14.91 7.11
N GLN A 85 -7.53 -14.13 8.17
CA GLN A 85 -7.40 -14.55 9.57
C GLN A 85 -7.86 -13.50 10.62
N GLN A 86 -8.34 -14.07 11.73
CA GLN A 86 -8.91 -13.50 12.98
C GLN A 86 -7.76 -13.02 13.94
N PRO A 87 -8.04 -12.31 15.06
CA PRO A 87 -7.07 -11.51 15.80
C PRO A 87 -6.13 -12.38 16.64
N ARG A 88 -5.02 -11.79 17.10
CA ARG A 88 -4.20 -12.39 18.14
C ARG A 88 -4.81 -12.03 19.50
N SER A 89 -5.23 -13.06 20.25
CA SER A 89 -5.48 -13.01 21.71
C SER A 89 -4.16 -13.06 22.48
#